data_AF-W9WFF6-F1
#
_entry.id   AF-W9WFF6-F1
#
_cell.length_a   1.000
_cell.length_b   1.000
_cell.length_c   1.000
_cell.angle_alpha   90.00
_cell.angle_beta   90.00
_cell.angle_gamma   90.00
#
_symmetry.space_group_name_H-M   'P 1'
#
loop_
_entity.id
_entity.type
_entity.pdbx_description
1 polymer ?
#
loop_
_entity_poly.entity_id
_entity_poly.type
_entity_poly.pdbx_seq_one_letter_code
_entity_poly.pdbx_strand_id
1 'polypeptide(L)'
;MFTLEWLQGCILCAYYHLASNPKQDTELLVDAYRLELHEMDMGNDQNPSDHNQGQSAEPLLAEIWVTKEEQRRAWWLVWELDTFLSATLCYPSTIDRSRMHVLLPVSDEAWFMEMPAPSASIHPEISICWKSLLKSPNRSERAWFLVSTHIATHIYELGQRAKVRGKDIEVLERARSSFCVTFQKEFRDGIKDPTFDASNYARKNWLLLSQLMLESFLQILAAMLRE
;
A
#
# COMPACT_ATOMS: atom_id res chain seq x y z
N MET A 1 27.47 -4.36 5.30
CA MET A 1 26.55 -5.32 4.67
C MET A 1 25.16 -4.76 4.94
N PHE A 2 24.44 -4.33 3.91
CA PHE A 2 23.08 -3.81 4.06
C PHE A 2 22.15 -5.02 4.13
N THR A 3 21.43 -5.17 5.24
CA THR A 3 20.49 -6.29 5.44
C THR A 3 19.08 -5.76 5.62
N LEU A 4 18.09 -6.65 5.53
CA LEU A 4 16.69 -6.27 5.71
C LEU A 4 16.45 -5.71 7.12
N GLU A 5 17.08 -6.30 8.14
CA GLU A 5 16.95 -5.89 9.54
C GLU A 5 17.51 -4.48 9.77
N TRP A 6 18.61 -4.13 9.09
CA TRP A 6 19.14 -2.77 9.10
C TRP A 6 18.13 -1.77 8.53
N LEU A 7 17.57 -2.09 7.34
CA LEU A 7 16.55 -1.25 6.71
C LEU A 7 15.33 -1.10 7.63
N GLN A 8 14.86 -2.18 8.26
CA GLN A 8 13.74 -2.13 9.20
C GLN A 8 14.01 -1.22 10.40
N GLY A 9 15.24 -1.25 10.93
CA GLY A 9 15.68 -0.30 11.96
C GLY A 9 15.59 1.15 11.49
N CYS A 10 16.06 1.44 10.27
CA CYS A 10 15.94 2.77 9.65
C CYS A 10 14.48 3.18 9.44
N ILE A 11 13.60 2.28 8.97
CA ILE A 11 12.16 2.53 8.82
C ILE A 11 11.54 2.96 10.15
N LEU A 12 11.81 2.21 11.23
CA LEU A 12 11.30 2.53 12.57
C LEU A 12 11.76 3.91 13.04
N CYS A 13 13.04 4.24 12.88
CA CYS A 13 13.57 5.56 13.18
C CYS A 13 12.91 6.66 12.34
N ALA A 14 12.69 6.43 11.04
CA ALA A 14 12.05 7.39 10.15
C ALA A 14 10.61 7.71 10.58
N TYR A 15 9.80 6.70 10.94
CA TYR A 15 8.46 6.92 11.48
C TYR A 15 8.46 7.65 12.82
N TYR A 16 9.40 7.32 13.72
CA TYR A 16 9.56 8.04 14.98
C TYR A 16 9.91 9.53 14.77
N HIS A 17 10.83 9.80 13.85
CA HIS A 17 11.17 11.17 13.48
C HIS A 17 10.01 11.90 12.82
N LEU A 18 9.23 11.23 11.96
CA LEU A 18 8.06 11.82 11.35
C LEU A 18 7.03 12.31 12.39
N ALA A 19 6.84 11.54 13.47
CA ALA A 19 5.95 11.91 14.56
C ALA A 19 6.49 13.07 15.44
N SER A 20 7.81 13.31 15.44
CA SER A 20 8.48 14.25 16.35
C SER A 20 8.98 15.54 15.67
N ASN A 21 9.47 15.44 14.43
CA ASN A 21 9.96 16.51 13.58
C ASN A 21 10.12 16.01 12.12
N PRO A 22 9.23 16.38 11.18
CA PRO A 22 9.30 15.91 9.81
C PRO A 22 10.54 16.46 9.09
N LYS A 23 11.49 15.58 8.76
CA LYS A 23 12.56 15.83 7.79
C LYS A 23 12.52 14.74 6.74
N GLN A 24 12.83 15.10 5.50
CA GLN A 24 12.99 14.11 4.44
C GLN A 24 14.30 13.35 4.65
N ASP A 25 14.20 12.04 4.83
CA ASP A 25 15.35 11.14 4.87
C ASP A 25 15.41 10.33 3.57
N THR A 26 16.29 10.75 2.66
CA THR A 26 16.48 10.10 1.36
C THR A 26 17.36 8.84 1.46
N GLU A 27 18.01 8.59 2.60
CA GLU A 27 18.92 7.45 2.76
C GLU A 27 18.15 6.13 2.77
N LEU A 28 16.95 6.12 3.37
CA LEU A 28 16.08 4.96 3.43
C LEU A 28 15.70 4.41 2.04
N LEU A 29 15.38 5.30 1.12
CA LEU A 29 15.02 4.94 -0.26
C LEU A 29 16.18 4.28 -0.97
N VAL A 30 17.39 4.85 -0.84
CA VAL A 30 18.60 4.31 -1.47
C VAL A 30 18.85 2.88 -1.00
N ASP A 31 18.70 2.61 0.29
CA ASP A 31 18.91 1.28 0.85
C ASP A 31 17.83 0.27 0.41
N ALA A 32 16.57 0.68 0.30
CA ALA A 32 15.50 -0.17 -0.24
C ALA A 32 15.74 -0.55 -1.71
N TYR A 33 16.21 0.38 -2.55
CA TYR A 33 16.58 0.10 -3.94
C TYR A 33 17.81 -0.80 -4.06
N ARG A 34 18.82 -0.63 -3.18
CA ARG A 34 20.00 -1.51 -3.13
C ARG A 34 19.67 -2.95 -2.79
N LEU A 35 18.62 -3.16 -1.99
CA LEU A 35 18.08 -4.49 -1.69
C LEU A 35 17.13 -5.01 -2.78
N GLU A 36 16.95 -4.25 -3.88
CA GLU A 36 16.11 -4.59 -5.03
C GLU A 36 14.64 -4.85 -4.66
N LEU A 37 14.17 -4.34 -3.51
CA LEU A 37 12.81 -4.62 -3.01
C LEU A 37 11.72 -4.15 -3.97
N HIS A 38 11.97 -3.08 -4.71
CA HIS A 38 11.05 -2.54 -5.74
C HIS A 38 10.71 -3.52 -6.87
N GLU A 39 11.54 -4.52 -7.14
CA GLU A 39 11.40 -5.46 -8.27
C GLU A 39 11.25 -6.91 -7.78
N MET A 40 11.06 -7.13 -6.47
CA MET A 40 11.14 -8.45 -5.82
C MET A 40 10.11 -9.49 -6.29
N ASP A 41 8.96 -9.04 -6.81
CA ASP A 41 7.91 -9.91 -7.36
C ASP A 41 7.89 -9.88 -8.90
N MET A 42 8.92 -9.33 -9.54
CA MET A 42 9.05 -9.34 -11.00
C MET A 42 9.06 -10.78 -11.53
N GLY A 43 8.20 -11.07 -12.51
CA GLY A 43 8.07 -12.41 -13.11
C GLY A 43 7.33 -13.44 -12.25
N ASN A 44 6.83 -13.03 -11.07
CA ASN A 44 6.13 -13.91 -10.15
C ASN A 44 4.60 -13.72 -10.27
N ASP A 45 4.03 -14.01 -11.45
CA ASP A 45 2.57 -14.00 -11.72
C ASP A 45 1.82 -15.18 -11.04
N GLN A 46 2.39 -15.77 -10.00
CA GLN A 46 1.99 -17.06 -9.48
C GLN A 46 0.69 -16.97 -8.65
N ASN A 47 -0.41 -17.38 -9.28
CA ASN A 47 -1.44 -18.18 -8.62
C ASN A 47 -0.73 -19.38 -7.94
N PRO A 48 -0.73 -19.51 -6.61
CA PRO A 48 -0.16 -20.68 -5.93
C PRO A 48 -1.03 -21.94 -6.07
N SER A 49 -1.95 -21.98 -7.04
CA SER A 49 -2.92 -23.07 -7.23
C SER A 49 -2.35 -24.34 -7.85
N ASP A 50 -1.12 -24.34 -8.39
CA ASP A 50 -0.61 -25.42 -9.23
C ASP A 50 0.51 -26.29 -8.61
N HIS A 51 0.72 -26.24 -7.30
CA HIS A 51 1.70 -27.12 -6.63
C HIS A 51 1.05 -28.33 -5.95
N ASN A 52 0.56 -29.26 -6.76
CA ASN A 52 0.54 -30.68 -6.39
C ASN A 52 1.95 -31.26 -6.56
N GLN A 53 2.77 -31.32 -5.50
CA GLN A 53 3.84 -32.33 -5.31
C GLN A 53 4.65 -32.17 -4.00
N GLY A 54 4.57 -33.19 -3.12
CA GLY A 54 5.68 -33.61 -2.25
C GLY A 54 5.75 -32.99 -0.84
N GLN A 55 5.28 -33.74 0.17
CA GLN A 55 5.23 -33.45 1.61
C GLN A 55 6.60 -33.27 2.33
N SER A 56 7.68 -32.91 1.63
CA SER A 56 9.02 -32.77 2.21
C SER A 56 9.67 -31.41 1.96
N ALA A 57 9.09 -30.57 1.10
CA ALA A 57 9.58 -29.22 0.78
C ALA A 57 8.75 -28.09 1.41
N GLU A 58 7.64 -28.40 2.08
CA GLU A 58 6.68 -27.41 2.59
C GLU A 58 7.27 -26.43 3.62
N PRO A 59 8.08 -26.84 4.62
CA PRO A 59 8.62 -25.90 5.61
C PRO A 59 9.58 -24.86 5.01
N LEU A 60 10.45 -25.28 4.08
CA LEU A 60 11.40 -24.39 3.41
C LEU A 60 10.67 -23.40 2.48
N LEU A 61 9.58 -23.84 1.83
CA LEU A 61 8.75 -22.96 1.00
C LEU A 61 8.01 -21.93 1.85
N ALA A 62 7.53 -22.31 3.03
CA ALA A 62 6.90 -21.39 3.98
C ALA A 62 7.91 -20.34 4.49
N GLU A 63 9.11 -20.75 4.91
CA GLU A 63 10.16 -19.84 5.37
C GLU A 63 10.55 -18.83 4.28
N ILE A 64 10.77 -19.29 3.03
CA ILE A 64 11.05 -18.42 1.89
C ILE A 64 9.91 -17.43 1.65
N TRP A 65 8.65 -17.89 1.75
CA TRP A 65 7.49 -17.03 1.59
C TRP A 65 7.39 -15.97 2.70
N VAL A 66 7.67 -16.34 3.95
CA VAL A 66 7.68 -15.42 5.11
C VAL A 66 8.73 -14.33 4.91
N THR A 67 9.95 -14.69 4.51
CA THR A 67 11.02 -13.71 4.22
C THR A 67 10.64 -12.77 3.08
N LYS A 68 10.03 -13.29 2.01
CA LYS A 68 9.51 -12.45 0.92
C LYS A 68 8.41 -11.54 1.41
N GLU A 69 7.48 -12.02 2.23
CA GLU A 69 6.41 -11.17 2.75
C GLU A 69 6.94 -10.06 3.66
N GLU A 70 7.97 -10.35 4.45
CA GLU A 70 8.67 -9.37 5.28
C GLU A 70 9.35 -8.27 4.43
N GLN A 71 10.01 -8.66 3.34
CA GLN A 71 10.58 -7.75 2.35
C GLN A 71 9.51 -6.87 1.67
N ARG A 72 8.36 -7.44 1.28
CA ARG A 72 7.23 -6.65 0.72
C ARG A 72 6.75 -5.61 1.72
N ARG A 73 6.57 -6.01 2.97
CA ARG A 73 6.13 -5.13 4.06
C ARG A 73 7.12 -3.99 4.27
N ALA A 74 8.42 -4.27 4.28
CA ALA A 74 9.45 -3.23 4.35
C ALA A 74 9.37 -2.25 3.17
N TRP A 75 9.22 -2.75 1.93
CA TRP A 75 9.04 -1.91 0.76
C TRP A 75 7.83 -0.98 0.88
N TRP A 76 6.66 -1.50 1.27
CA TRP A 76 5.45 -0.70 1.37
C TRP A 76 5.56 0.39 2.45
N LEU A 77 6.25 0.13 3.56
CA LEU A 77 6.55 1.14 4.57
C LEU A 77 7.45 2.27 4.02
N VAL A 78 8.49 1.92 3.25
CA VAL A 78 9.33 2.92 2.55
C VAL A 78 8.50 3.73 1.55
N TRP A 79 7.62 3.05 0.81
CA TRP A 79 6.73 3.68 -0.16
C TRP A 79 5.75 4.68 0.48
N GLU A 80 5.20 4.34 1.64
CA GLU A 80 4.34 5.26 2.40
C GLU A 80 5.10 6.45 2.94
N LEU A 81 6.32 6.28 3.44
CA LEU A 81 7.16 7.38 3.92
C LEU A 81 7.43 8.39 2.80
N ASP A 82 7.88 7.93 1.63
CA ASP A 82 8.10 8.80 0.46
C ASP A 82 6.81 9.49 0.03
N THR A 83 5.70 8.74 -0.03
CA THR A 83 4.40 9.27 -0.41
C THR A 83 3.90 10.34 0.56
N PHE A 84 4.01 10.10 1.87
CA PHE A 84 3.58 11.04 2.89
C PHE A 84 4.44 12.32 2.90
N LEU A 85 5.76 12.17 2.80
CA LEU A 85 6.67 13.33 2.75
C LEU A 85 6.44 14.16 1.50
N SER A 86 6.26 13.51 0.35
CA SER A 86 5.89 14.19 -0.90
C SER A 86 4.57 14.96 -0.76
N ALA A 87 3.60 14.35 -0.09
CA ALA A 87 2.28 14.94 0.16
C ALA A 87 2.28 16.12 1.15
N THR A 88 3.17 16.10 2.14
CA THR A 88 3.18 17.11 3.21
C THR A 88 4.14 18.24 2.94
N LEU A 89 5.23 17.97 2.22
CA LEU A 89 6.29 18.92 1.92
C LEU A 89 6.18 19.50 0.49
N CYS A 90 5.18 19.09 -0.29
CA CYS A 90 4.97 19.53 -1.68
C CYS A 90 6.18 19.24 -2.59
N TYR A 91 6.88 18.12 -2.35
CA TYR A 91 7.96 17.65 -3.21
C TYR A 91 7.47 16.53 -4.14
N PRO A 92 8.11 16.34 -5.31
CA PRO A 92 7.85 15.17 -6.14
C PRO A 92 8.19 13.87 -5.40
N SER A 93 7.40 12.83 -5.62
CA SER A 93 7.72 11.47 -5.15
C SER A 93 9.03 10.99 -5.74
N THR A 94 9.89 10.45 -4.88
CA THR A 94 11.20 9.92 -5.27
C THR A 94 11.05 8.53 -5.89
N ILE A 95 9.98 7.81 -5.54
CA ILE A 95 9.72 6.46 -6.07
C ILE A 95 9.09 6.53 -7.46
N ASP A 96 9.76 5.90 -8.42
CA ASP A 96 9.17 5.64 -9.73
C ASP A 96 8.22 4.44 -9.66
N ARG A 97 6.92 4.73 -9.56
CA ARG A 97 5.85 3.73 -9.48
C ARG A 97 5.75 2.86 -10.74
N SER A 98 6.29 3.29 -11.87
CA SER A 98 6.25 2.50 -13.12
C SER A 98 7.22 1.33 -13.11
N ARG A 99 8.23 1.38 -12.24
CA ARG A 99 9.25 0.33 -12.06
C ARG A 99 8.96 -0.61 -10.90
N MET A 100 7.85 -0.40 -10.21
CA MET A 100 7.50 -1.16 -9.02
C MET A 100 6.79 -2.46 -9.40
N HIS A 101 7.43 -3.58 -9.09
CA HIS A 101 6.89 -4.94 -9.19
C HIS A 101 6.85 -5.58 -7.80
N VAL A 102 5.95 -5.09 -6.95
CA VAL A 102 5.76 -5.56 -5.58
C VAL A 102 4.28 -5.88 -5.34
N LEU A 103 4.00 -7.08 -4.84
CA LEU A 103 2.66 -7.48 -4.45
C LEU A 103 2.24 -6.76 -3.16
N LEU A 104 0.95 -6.49 -3.03
CA LEU A 104 0.38 -5.93 -1.80
C LEU A 104 0.60 -6.91 -0.64
N PRO A 105 0.79 -6.41 0.59
CA PRO A 105 1.00 -7.27 1.74
C PRO A 105 -0.28 -8.08 2.02
N VAL A 106 -0.12 -9.32 2.45
CA VAL A 106 -1.23 -10.16 2.90
C VAL A 106 -1.66 -9.78 4.32
N SER A 107 -2.62 -10.50 4.91
CA SER A 107 -3.03 -10.22 6.29
C SER A 107 -1.93 -10.60 7.28
N ASP A 108 -1.91 -9.94 8.44
CA ASP A 108 -0.94 -10.24 9.51
C ASP A 108 -1.08 -11.68 9.99
N GLU A 109 -2.29 -12.22 10.00
CA GLU A 109 -2.58 -13.58 10.41
C GLU A 109 -1.97 -14.60 9.45
N ALA A 110 -2.09 -14.38 8.14
CA ALA A 110 -1.47 -15.26 7.16
C ALA A 110 0.06 -15.24 7.29
N TRP A 111 0.63 -14.05 7.51
CA TRP A 111 2.07 -13.89 7.68
C TRP A 111 2.58 -14.55 8.97
N PHE A 112 1.97 -14.28 10.13
CA PHE A 112 2.38 -14.83 11.42
C PHE A 112 2.14 -16.33 11.56
N MET A 113 1.14 -16.87 10.85
CA MET A 113 0.87 -18.31 10.81
C MET A 113 1.69 -19.03 9.74
N GLU A 114 2.59 -18.32 9.04
CA GLU A 114 3.43 -18.87 7.96
C GLU A 114 2.60 -19.56 6.87
N MET A 115 1.42 -19.00 6.56
CA MET A 115 0.44 -19.54 5.62
C MET A 115 0.53 -18.78 4.29
N PRO A 116 1.16 -19.35 3.25
CA PRO A 116 1.29 -18.67 1.97
C PRO A 116 -0.06 -18.31 1.37
N ALA A 117 -0.24 -17.03 1.06
CA ALA A 117 -1.46 -16.51 0.48
C ALA A 117 -1.18 -15.78 -0.84
N PRO A 118 -2.01 -15.98 -1.88
CA PRO A 118 -1.92 -15.20 -3.11
C PRO A 118 -2.24 -13.72 -2.83
N SER A 119 -1.53 -12.84 -3.51
CA SER A 119 -1.76 -11.39 -3.45
C SER A 119 -1.80 -10.79 -4.85
N ALA A 120 -1.88 -9.47 -4.96
CA ALA A 120 -1.88 -8.73 -6.22
C ALA A 120 -1.07 -7.45 -6.10
N SER A 121 -0.50 -6.98 -7.20
CA SER A 121 0.10 -5.64 -7.26
C SER A 121 -0.98 -4.57 -7.43
N ILE A 122 -0.64 -3.32 -7.13
CA ILE A 122 -1.52 -2.18 -7.47
C ILE A 122 -1.50 -2.02 -8.99
N HIS A 123 -2.68 -2.00 -9.62
CA HIS A 123 -2.74 -1.80 -11.06
C HIS A 123 -2.34 -0.34 -11.41
N PRO A 124 -1.44 -0.10 -12.39
CA PRO A 124 -0.92 1.25 -12.68
C PRO A 124 -1.98 2.26 -13.11
N GLU A 125 -3.02 1.80 -13.81
CA GLU A 125 -4.14 2.66 -14.20
C GLU A 125 -5.04 2.97 -13.00
N ILE A 126 -5.09 4.25 -12.64
CA ILE A 126 -5.81 4.75 -11.46
C ILE A 126 -7.31 4.44 -11.46
N SER A 127 -7.92 4.42 -12.66
CA SER A 127 -9.36 4.17 -12.86
C SER A 127 -9.80 2.76 -12.44
N ILE A 128 -8.83 1.85 -12.30
CA ILE A 128 -9.05 0.43 -12.01
C ILE A 128 -8.03 -0.13 -11.00
N CYS A 129 -7.24 0.71 -10.34
CA CYS A 129 -6.10 0.30 -9.50
C CYS A 129 -6.44 -0.75 -8.42
N TRP A 130 -7.65 -0.69 -7.86
CA TRP A 130 -8.15 -1.61 -6.83
C TRP A 130 -8.71 -2.93 -7.37
N LYS A 131 -8.98 -3.03 -8.67
CA LYS A 131 -9.61 -4.23 -9.24
C LYS A 131 -8.70 -5.45 -9.17
N SER A 132 -7.38 -5.26 -9.03
CA SER A 132 -6.44 -6.35 -8.78
C SER A 132 -6.72 -7.06 -7.46
N LEU A 133 -7.05 -6.32 -6.39
CA LEU A 133 -7.47 -6.89 -5.11
C LEU A 133 -8.79 -7.67 -5.22
N LEU A 134 -9.75 -7.19 -6.01
CA LEU A 134 -11.03 -7.90 -6.19
C LEU A 134 -10.86 -9.26 -6.85
N LYS A 135 -9.86 -9.40 -7.73
CA LYS A 135 -9.51 -10.66 -8.41
C LYS A 135 -8.62 -11.57 -7.56
N SER A 136 -8.12 -11.06 -6.44
CA SER A 136 -7.24 -11.77 -5.52
C SER A 136 -8.03 -12.27 -4.29
N PRO A 137 -7.58 -13.37 -3.66
CA PRO A 137 -8.08 -13.75 -2.34
C PRO A 137 -7.53 -12.87 -1.22
N ASN A 138 -6.56 -11.99 -1.49
CA ASN A 138 -6.08 -11.04 -0.49
C ASN A 138 -7.17 -10.01 -0.14
N ARG A 139 -7.75 -10.15 1.06
CA ARG A 139 -8.74 -9.23 1.63
C ARG A 139 -8.18 -8.41 2.80
N SER A 140 -6.85 -8.32 2.92
CA SER A 140 -6.17 -7.58 3.98
C SER A 140 -6.56 -6.11 3.99
N GLU A 141 -7.03 -5.60 5.13
CA GLU A 141 -7.39 -4.19 5.33
C GLU A 141 -6.20 -3.27 5.02
N ARG A 142 -4.99 -3.74 5.31
CA ARG A 142 -3.73 -3.06 5.00
C ARG A 142 -3.54 -2.87 3.49
N ALA A 143 -3.81 -3.89 2.69
CA ALA A 143 -3.70 -3.81 1.24
C ALA A 143 -4.70 -2.80 0.64
N TRP A 144 -5.93 -2.77 1.16
CA TRP A 144 -6.93 -1.79 0.76
C TRP A 144 -6.56 -0.36 1.16
N PHE A 145 -5.98 -0.18 2.34
CA PHE A 145 -5.43 1.10 2.75
C PHE A 145 -4.35 1.59 1.78
N LEU A 146 -3.39 0.75 1.41
CA LEU A 146 -2.33 1.13 0.44
C LEU A 146 -2.90 1.55 -0.91
N VAL A 147 -3.94 0.86 -1.40
CA VAL A 147 -4.64 1.28 -2.63
C VAL A 147 -5.34 2.62 -2.45
N SER A 148 -5.97 2.87 -1.30
CA SER A 148 -6.55 4.18 -1.01
C SER A 148 -5.48 5.28 -1.01
N THR A 149 -4.33 5.03 -0.38
CA THR A 149 -3.18 5.93 -0.35
C THR A 149 -2.66 6.19 -1.75
N HIS A 150 -2.59 5.17 -2.61
CA HIS A 150 -2.18 5.35 -4.00
C HIS A 150 -3.13 6.32 -4.74
N ILE A 151 -4.45 6.16 -4.56
CA ILE A 151 -5.44 7.11 -5.12
C ILE A 151 -5.23 8.52 -4.57
N ALA A 152 -4.98 8.65 -3.27
CA ALA A 152 -4.67 9.92 -2.61
C ALA A 152 -3.53 10.65 -3.30
N THR A 153 -2.46 9.92 -3.56
CA THR A 153 -1.24 10.50 -4.10
C THR A 153 -1.47 11.07 -5.49
N HIS A 154 -2.20 10.36 -6.35
CA HIS A 154 -2.56 10.90 -7.68
C HIS A 154 -3.42 12.16 -7.58
N ILE A 155 -4.36 12.22 -6.64
CA ILE A 155 -5.20 13.41 -6.41
C ILE A 155 -4.32 14.57 -5.94
N TYR A 156 -3.44 14.32 -4.97
CA TYR A 156 -2.54 15.32 -4.44
C TYR A 156 -1.56 15.84 -5.51
N GLU A 157 -0.93 14.94 -6.27
CA GLU A 157 -0.04 15.28 -7.38
C GLU A 157 -0.75 16.07 -8.49
N LEU A 158 -2.04 15.78 -8.75
CA LEU A 158 -2.84 16.57 -9.68
C LEU A 158 -3.08 17.98 -9.15
N GLY A 159 -3.43 18.11 -7.86
CA GLY A 159 -3.69 19.41 -7.21
C GLY A 159 -2.46 20.33 -7.14
N GLN A 160 -1.26 19.77 -7.18
CA GLN A 160 -0.03 20.56 -7.25
C GLN A 160 0.31 21.09 -8.65
N ARG A 161 -0.40 20.66 -9.71
CA ARG A 161 -0.08 21.10 -11.07
C ARG A 161 -0.58 22.52 -11.31
N ALA A 162 0.26 23.35 -11.94
CA ALA A 162 -0.10 24.71 -12.34
C ALA A 162 -1.31 24.80 -13.29
N LYS A 163 -1.65 23.71 -13.99
CA LYS A 163 -2.84 23.62 -14.84
C LYS A 163 -3.46 22.24 -14.68
N VAL A 164 -4.70 22.20 -14.19
CA VAL A 164 -5.50 20.98 -14.05
C VAL A 164 -6.57 20.96 -15.15
N ARG A 165 -6.71 19.83 -15.85
CA ARG A 165 -7.77 19.67 -16.85
C ARG A 165 -8.99 19.08 -16.16
N GLY A 166 -10.19 19.60 -16.42
CA GLY A 166 -11.43 19.05 -15.85
C GLY A 166 -11.59 17.54 -16.10
N LYS A 167 -11.18 17.05 -17.27
CA LYS A 167 -11.17 15.62 -17.59
C LYS A 167 -10.32 14.77 -16.62
N ASP A 168 -9.19 15.30 -16.15
CA ASP A 168 -8.31 14.57 -15.22
C ASP A 168 -8.96 14.51 -13.82
N ILE A 169 -9.64 15.59 -13.40
CA ILE A 169 -10.45 15.62 -12.17
C ILE A 169 -11.59 14.60 -12.25
N GLU A 170 -12.34 14.57 -13.36
CA GLU A 170 -13.44 13.62 -13.56
C GLU A 170 -12.98 12.15 -13.48
N VAL A 171 -11.80 11.84 -14.02
CA VAL A 171 -11.22 10.48 -13.95
C VAL A 171 -10.94 10.10 -12.50
N LEU A 172 -10.32 11.00 -11.71
CA LEU A 172 -10.01 10.75 -10.31
C LEU A 172 -11.27 10.70 -9.42
N GLU A 173 -12.26 11.56 -9.68
CA GLU A 173 -13.56 11.53 -8.99
C GLU A 173 -14.29 10.20 -9.22
N ARG A 174 -14.27 9.70 -10.46
CA ARG A 174 -14.88 8.42 -10.80
C ARG A 174 -14.13 7.25 -10.16
N ALA A 175 -12.80 7.29 -10.18
CA ALA A 175 -11.95 6.30 -9.51
C ALA A 175 -12.26 6.27 -8.00
N ARG A 176 -12.24 7.43 -7.33
CA ARG A 176 -12.59 7.59 -5.92
C ARG A 176 -13.97 7.02 -5.61
N SER A 177 -14.99 7.43 -6.37
CA SER A 177 -16.38 7.04 -6.10
C SER A 177 -16.56 5.53 -6.27
N SER A 178 -15.95 4.96 -7.31
CA SER A 178 -16.03 3.52 -7.57
C SER A 178 -15.26 2.71 -6.52
N PHE A 179 -14.08 3.17 -6.12
CA PHE A 179 -13.31 2.58 -5.03
C PHE A 179 -14.07 2.66 -3.69
N CYS A 180 -14.62 3.81 -3.33
CA CYS A 180 -15.37 4.02 -2.09
C CYS A 180 -16.57 3.05 -1.99
N VAL A 181 -17.38 2.93 -3.05
CA VAL A 181 -18.51 1.98 -3.05
C VAL A 181 -18.03 0.54 -2.89
N THR A 182 -16.92 0.17 -3.54
CA THR A 182 -16.34 -1.17 -3.44
C THR A 182 -15.81 -1.43 -2.02
N PHE A 183 -15.01 -0.52 -1.48
CA PHE A 183 -14.45 -0.61 -0.13
C PHE A 183 -15.56 -0.71 0.93
N GLN A 184 -16.61 0.11 0.81
CA GLN A 184 -17.77 0.06 1.70
C GLN A 184 -18.57 -1.24 1.57
N LYS A 185 -18.54 -1.91 0.40
CA LYS A 185 -19.18 -3.22 0.24
C LYS A 185 -18.38 -4.31 0.94
N GLU A 186 -17.06 -4.28 0.83
CA GLU A 186 -16.15 -5.28 1.42
C GLU A 186 -16.08 -5.17 2.95
N PHE A 187 -16.04 -3.95 3.50
CA PHE A 187 -15.78 -3.73 4.93
C PHE A 187 -16.92 -3.07 5.70
N ARG A 188 -18.15 -3.07 5.16
CA ARG A 188 -19.32 -2.41 5.76
C ARG A 188 -19.47 -2.69 7.25
N ASP A 189 -19.41 -3.96 7.61
CA ASP A 189 -19.72 -4.42 8.96
C ASP A 189 -18.57 -4.10 9.91
N GLY A 190 -17.32 -4.28 9.46
CA GLY A 190 -16.14 -3.90 10.23
C GLY A 190 -16.03 -2.40 10.49
N ILE A 191 -16.48 -1.57 9.54
CA ILE A 191 -16.54 -0.11 9.68
C ILE A 191 -17.62 0.33 10.66
N LYS A 192 -18.79 -0.32 10.63
CA LYS A 192 -19.92 0.05 11.48
C LYS A 192 -19.73 -0.33 12.94
N ASP A 193 -18.88 -1.31 13.21
CA ASP A 193 -18.61 -1.79 14.55
C ASP A 193 -17.53 -0.91 15.24
N PRO A 194 -17.91 -0.07 16.23
CA PRO A 194 -17.00 0.85 16.88
C PRO A 194 -16.11 0.21 17.95
N THR A 195 -16.23 -1.10 18.19
CA THR A 195 -15.50 -1.77 19.28
C THR A 195 -14.02 -1.94 18.92
N PHE A 196 -13.10 -1.63 19.83
CA PHE A 196 -11.68 -1.91 19.64
C PHE A 196 -11.21 -2.83 20.76
N ASP A 197 -10.51 -3.90 20.39
CA ASP A 197 -9.87 -4.81 21.34
C ASP A 197 -8.49 -5.23 20.83
N ALA A 198 -7.77 -5.98 21.67
CA ALA A 198 -6.42 -6.44 21.39
C ALA A 198 -6.32 -7.34 20.14
N SER A 199 -7.41 -7.95 19.69
CA SER A 199 -7.44 -8.85 18.53
C SER A 199 -7.78 -8.15 17.21
N ASN A 200 -8.40 -6.96 17.26
CA ASN A 200 -8.93 -6.30 16.05
C ASN A 200 -8.37 -4.89 15.79
N TYR A 201 -7.69 -4.27 16.76
CA TYR A 201 -7.27 -2.86 16.65
C TYR A 201 -6.41 -2.60 15.40
N ALA A 202 -5.49 -3.50 15.05
CA ALA A 202 -4.61 -3.33 13.90
C ALA A 202 -5.39 -3.25 12.59
N ARG A 203 -6.30 -4.20 12.36
CA ARG A 203 -7.17 -4.22 11.16
C ARG A 203 -8.10 -3.02 11.13
N LYS A 204 -8.73 -2.68 12.26
CA LYS A 204 -9.64 -1.53 12.37
C LYS A 204 -8.94 -0.19 12.14
N ASN A 205 -7.68 -0.05 12.56
CA ASN A 205 -6.89 1.14 12.26
C ASN A 205 -6.74 1.34 10.75
N TRP A 206 -6.47 0.28 9.97
CA TRP A 206 -6.39 0.39 8.51
C TRP A 206 -7.73 0.76 7.86
N LEU A 207 -8.84 0.24 8.39
CA LEU A 207 -10.17 0.64 7.92
C LEU A 207 -10.44 2.12 8.19
N LEU A 208 -10.21 2.58 9.42
CA LEU A 208 -10.39 3.97 9.82
C LEU A 208 -9.52 4.90 8.98
N LEU A 209 -8.24 4.59 8.82
CA LEU A 209 -7.32 5.37 8.00
C LEU A 209 -7.78 5.41 6.53
N SER A 210 -8.24 4.29 5.97
CA SER A 210 -8.78 4.26 4.60
C SER A 210 -9.99 5.17 4.45
N GLN A 211 -10.87 5.24 5.45
CA GLN A 211 -12.01 6.16 5.43
C GLN A 211 -11.57 7.62 5.52
N LEU A 212 -10.65 7.95 6.42
CA LEU A 212 -10.09 9.30 6.54
C LEU A 212 -9.43 9.76 5.23
N MET A 213 -8.69 8.84 4.59
CA MET A 213 -8.12 9.07 3.27
C MET A 213 -9.21 9.37 2.25
N LEU A 214 -10.26 8.54 2.14
CA LEU A 214 -11.36 8.77 1.20
C LEU A 214 -12.08 10.11 1.39
N GLU A 215 -12.28 10.54 2.63
CA GLU A 215 -12.89 11.84 2.93
C GLU A 215 -11.96 13.00 2.55
N SER A 216 -10.65 12.86 2.80
CA SER A 216 -9.66 13.88 2.40
C SER A 216 -9.65 14.10 0.89
N PHE A 217 -9.86 13.03 0.10
CA PHE A 217 -9.87 13.10 -1.37
C PHE A 217 -11.01 13.96 -1.88
N LEU A 218 -12.19 13.83 -1.27
CA LEU A 218 -13.37 14.60 -1.63
C LEU A 218 -13.12 16.10 -1.43
N GLN A 219 -12.49 16.48 -0.32
CA GLN A 219 -12.20 17.88 -0.02
C GLN A 219 -11.20 18.48 -1.00
N ILE A 220 -10.14 17.74 -1.34
CA ILE A 220 -9.10 18.20 -2.27
C ILE A 220 -9.66 18.35 -3.69
N LEU A 221 -10.43 17.37 -4.19
CA LEU A 221 -11.07 17.46 -5.51
C LEU A 221 -12.07 18.62 -5.59
N ALA A 222 -12.87 18.82 -4.53
CA ALA A 222 -13.79 19.95 -4.46
C ALA A 222 -13.07 21.31 -4.41
N ALA A 223 -11.85 21.38 -3.86
CA ALA A 223 -11.03 22.58 -3.90
C ALA A 223 -10.55 22.89 -5.34
N MET A 224 -10.07 21.88 -6.07
CA MET A 224 -9.63 22.05 -7.46
C MET A 224 -10.74 22.51 -8.42
N LEU A 225 -12.00 22.13 -8.17
CA LEU A 225 -13.14 22.56 -8.99
C LEU A 225 -13.57 24.01 -8.74
N ARG A 226 -13.11 24.64 -7.66
CA ARG A 226 -13.44 26.03 -7.30
C ARG A 226 -12.44 27.05 -7.85
N GLU A 227 -11.29 26.58 -8.35
CA GLU A 227 -10.22 27.39 -8.98
C GLU A 227 -10.41 27.50 -10.49
#